data_AF-A0AAN0JSS4-F1
#
_entry.id   AF-A0AAN0JSS4-F1
#
_cell.length_a   1.000
_cell.length_b   1.000
_cell.length_c   1.000
_cell.angle_alpha   90.00
_cell.angle_beta   90.00
_cell.angle_gamma   90.00
#
_symmetry.space_group_name_H-M   'P 1'
#
loop_
_entity.id
_entity.type
_entity.pdbx_description
1 polymer ?
#
loop_
_entity_poly.entity_id
_entity_poly.type
_entity_poly.pdbx_seq_one_letter_code
_entity_poly.pdbx_strand_id
1 'polypeptide(L)'
;MDIPDDRPKVSELIKFHELLIKGQLEKFLPLLDTDTIRKIRNAVNDHERMSLLIRAFEEHPILLQKVRTTGIKGLFKPMEGSMSPEYITVKEMLADLVDLLAGNAPVISQLNNHLFSSDLIPKAVHLTVESTAGLTPYDRANKIFSSVLATLECHPNPNSVFSSLITSLQKVGLNNMASKLMENLRGKGGHVDPNLEQQPSVSKGPLQPVDVTPQSHTPQPTITGSQSSTPTTVIELSSKSEVAANIKSLHSRFASLDCDIRDEFEELVKQGKVNLKAVARSAATYLSIKVSSLKYGNVDDLFYSLQPHYDFFNCDGVLKHLADTYLSTAQIELTQYIRSVDKFSESSQLKHIRSKIKEKLSSLPTAASPTTSHKKKPVVIQLSDRWDEMTLSKFKRVLQYYFGHKVADISTIVDIDFGSVVITLLIPTSLSQSLIDAINNRTNSMSRLGILEVAVDNKAIPIKKKDDNNFDVSLHESVKAGDSFEVSMLLQLGADPNSKDERGKSAVEIANRTDMDGFR
;
A
#
# COMPACT_ATOMS: atom_id res chain seq x y z
N MET A 1 0.69 -48.83 44.72
CA MET A 1 -0.31 -48.01 44.00
C MET A 1 0.35 -46.67 43.77
N ASP A 2 0.83 -46.44 42.56
CA ASP A 2 1.40 -45.13 42.18
C ASP A 2 0.25 -44.14 42.05
N ILE A 3 0.28 -43.08 42.84
CA ILE A 3 -0.58 -41.92 42.67
C ILE A 3 -0.13 -41.27 41.36
N PRO A 4 -0.98 -41.14 40.32
CA PRO A 4 -0.58 -40.45 39.11
C PRO A 4 -0.26 -38.99 39.46
N ASP A 5 0.89 -38.50 38.98
CA ASP A 5 1.27 -37.10 39.14
C ASP A 5 0.27 -36.22 38.36
N ASP A 6 -0.67 -35.63 39.10
CA ASP A 6 -1.73 -34.75 38.59
C ASP A 6 -1.19 -33.37 38.19
N ARG A 7 0.11 -33.11 38.34
CA ARG A 7 0.71 -31.85 37.88
C ARG A 7 1.03 -31.89 36.38
N PRO A 8 0.73 -30.82 35.63
CA PRO A 8 1.10 -30.71 34.23
C PRO A 8 2.62 -30.53 34.08
N LYS A 9 3.23 -31.29 33.16
CA LYS A 9 4.65 -31.13 32.81
C LYS A 9 4.86 -29.84 32.03
N VAL A 10 6.07 -29.28 32.09
CA VAL A 10 6.45 -28.10 31.28
C VAL A 10 6.19 -28.31 29.79
N SER A 11 6.42 -29.52 29.27
CA SER A 11 6.12 -29.86 27.88
C SER A 11 4.63 -29.95 27.57
N GLU A 12 3.75 -30.12 28.56
CA GLU A 12 2.28 -30.10 28.41
C GLU A 12 1.75 -28.67 28.47
N LEU A 13 2.36 -27.83 29.31
CA LEU A 13 2.10 -26.38 29.39
C LEU A 13 2.50 -25.64 28.10
N ILE A 14 3.68 -25.96 27.54
CA ILE A 14 4.12 -25.43 26.24
C ILE A 14 3.13 -25.80 25.13
N LYS A 15 2.59 -27.03 25.15
CA LYS A 15 1.57 -27.46 24.18
C LYS A 15 0.27 -26.67 24.30
N PHE A 16 -0.18 -26.36 25.51
CA PHE A 16 -1.36 -25.52 25.72
C PHE A 16 -1.14 -24.08 25.29
N HIS A 17 0.06 -23.54 25.51
CA HIS A 17 0.45 -22.24 25.01
C HIS A 17 0.45 -22.19 23.46
N GLU A 18 0.92 -23.25 22.81
CA GLU A 18 0.87 -23.39 21.35
C GLU A 18 -0.58 -23.48 20.83
N LEU A 19 -1.47 -24.21 21.53
CA LEU A 19 -2.90 -24.28 21.21
C LEU A 19 -3.58 -22.92 21.35
N LEU A 20 -3.14 -22.09 22.29
CA LEU A 20 -3.64 -20.73 22.49
C LEU A 20 -3.20 -19.79 21.35
N ILE A 21 -1.94 -19.87 20.93
CA ILE A 21 -1.42 -19.12 19.77
C ILE A 21 -2.17 -19.50 18.49
N LYS A 22 -2.54 -20.79 18.35
CA LYS A 22 -3.30 -21.31 17.22
C LYS A 22 -4.82 -21.11 17.32
N GLY A 23 -5.33 -20.44 18.37
CA GLY A 23 -6.78 -20.23 18.56
C GLY A 23 -7.57 -21.51 18.86
N GLN A 24 -6.90 -22.61 19.19
CA GLN A 24 -7.48 -23.95 19.34
C GLN A 24 -7.97 -24.27 20.76
N LEU A 25 -7.88 -23.32 21.69
CA LEU A 25 -8.31 -23.50 23.08
C LEU A 25 -9.83 -23.72 23.21
N GLU A 26 -10.60 -23.23 22.24
CA GLU A 26 -12.06 -23.36 22.17
C GLU A 26 -12.52 -24.82 21.99
N LYS A 27 -11.66 -25.70 21.46
CA LYS A 27 -11.94 -27.15 21.38
C LYS A 27 -12.01 -27.83 22.74
N PHE A 28 -11.59 -27.12 23.80
CA PHE A 28 -11.71 -27.54 25.20
C PHE A 28 -12.91 -26.91 25.92
N LEU A 29 -13.77 -26.14 25.24
CA LEU A 29 -15.05 -25.64 25.80
C LEU A 29 -15.90 -26.72 26.52
N PRO A 30 -15.92 -27.99 26.10
CA PRO A 30 -16.64 -29.03 26.84
C PRO A 30 -16.04 -29.36 28.23
N LEU A 31 -14.83 -28.89 28.50
CA LEU A 31 -14.03 -29.19 29.68
C LEU A 31 -13.55 -27.93 30.43
N LEU A 32 -13.57 -26.76 29.78
CA LEU A 32 -13.25 -25.44 30.33
C LEU A 32 -14.37 -24.49 30.00
N ASP A 33 -14.87 -23.74 30.98
CA ASP A 33 -15.90 -22.75 30.72
C ASP A 33 -15.36 -21.55 29.92
N THR A 34 -16.27 -20.83 29.27
CA THR A 34 -15.96 -19.68 28.42
C THR A 34 -15.23 -18.57 29.18
N ASP A 35 -15.48 -18.40 30.48
CA ASP A 35 -14.85 -17.36 31.31
C ASP A 35 -13.38 -17.70 31.60
N THR A 36 -13.09 -18.97 31.87
CA THR A 36 -11.73 -19.48 32.06
C THR A 36 -10.90 -19.35 30.78
N ILE A 37 -11.46 -19.72 29.62
CA ILE A 37 -10.81 -19.55 28.31
C ILE A 37 -10.51 -18.07 28.03
N ARG A 38 -11.47 -17.18 28.31
CA ARG A 38 -11.32 -15.73 28.15
C ARG A 38 -10.24 -15.16 29.07
N LYS A 39 -10.18 -15.57 30.34
CA LYS A 39 -9.15 -15.18 31.30
C LYS A 39 -7.76 -15.62 30.85
N ILE A 40 -7.61 -16.86 30.39
CA ILE A 40 -6.33 -17.39 29.89
C ILE A 40 -5.87 -16.60 28.64
N ARG A 41 -6.79 -16.28 27.72
CA ARG A 41 -6.50 -15.49 26.50
C ARG A 41 -6.04 -14.07 26.84
N ASN A 42 -6.67 -13.43 27.82
CA ASN A 42 -6.49 -12.01 28.12
C ASN A 42 -5.44 -11.72 29.20
N ALA A 43 -4.80 -12.75 29.74
CA ALA A 43 -3.77 -12.58 30.76
C ALA A 43 -2.62 -11.67 30.28
N VAL A 44 -2.14 -10.88 31.24
CA VAL A 44 -1.30 -9.69 31.05
C VAL A 44 0.13 -10.07 30.70
N ASN A 45 0.61 -11.23 31.16
CA ASN A 45 1.94 -11.75 30.86
C ASN A 45 1.96 -13.29 30.90
N ASP A 46 3.06 -13.90 30.47
CA ASP A 46 3.18 -15.35 30.40
C ASP A 46 3.17 -16.04 31.77
N HIS A 47 3.56 -15.35 32.84
CA HIS A 47 3.51 -15.89 34.19
C HIS A 47 2.07 -16.03 34.70
N GLU A 48 1.24 -15.01 34.48
CA GLU A 48 -0.19 -15.04 34.78
C GLU A 48 -0.90 -16.08 33.92
N ARG A 49 -0.59 -16.14 32.61
CA ARG A 49 -1.11 -17.17 31.71
C ARG A 49 -0.78 -18.57 32.19
N MET A 50 0.48 -18.80 32.58
CA MET A 50 0.92 -20.10 33.05
C MET A 50 0.22 -20.49 34.34
N SER A 51 0.02 -19.53 35.25
CA SER A 51 -0.72 -19.74 36.49
C SER A 51 -2.19 -20.10 36.25
N LEU A 52 -2.85 -19.43 35.29
CA LEU A 52 -4.23 -19.74 34.91
C LEU A 52 -4.35 -21.08 34.20
N LEU A 53 -3.36 -21.46 33.37
CA LEU A 53 -3.30 -22.78 32.74
C LEU A 53 -3.11 -23.88 33.78
N ILE A 54 -2.21 -23.69 34.75
CA ILE A 54 -1.99 -24.63 35.85
C ILE A 54 -3.29 -24.80 36.64
N ARG A 55 -3.95 -23.70 37.01
CA ARG A 55 -5.24 -23.73 37.71
C ARG A 55 -6.31 -24.48 36.92
N ALA A 56 -6.39 -24.25 35.61
CA ALA A 56 -7.34 -24.94 34.74
C ALA A 56 -7.09 -26.47 34.68
N PHE A 57 -5.83 -26.91 34.78
CA PHE A 57 -5.50 -28.34 34.88
C PHE A 57 -5.82 -28.94 36.26
N GLU A 58 -5.62 -28.17 37.33
CA GLU A 58 -5.97 -28.57 38.70
C GLU A 58 -7.48 -28.70 38.89
N GLU A 59 -8.26 -27.78 38.31
CA GLU A 59 -9.73 -27.77 38.39
C GLU A 59 -10.37 -28.83 37.48
N HIS A 60 -9.68 -29.25 36.40
CA HIS A 60 -10.20 -30.23 35.44
C HIS A 60 -9.18 -31.33 35.11
N PRO A 61 -8.95 -32.32 36.00
CA PRO A 61 -7.96 -33.40 35.81
C PRO A 61 -8.18 -34.23 34.53
N ILE A 62 -9.42 -34.27 34.04
CA ILE A 62 -9.83 -34.93 32.79
C ILE A 62 -9.14 -34.29 31.57
N LEU A 63 -8.84 -32.98 31.59
CA LEU A 63 -8.07 -32.30 30.55
C LEU A 63 -6.67 -32.90 30.43
N LEU A 64 -6.00 -33.09 31.57
CA LEU A 64 -4.64 -33.62 31.63
C LEU A 64 -4.61 -35.08 31.15
N GLN A 65 -5.59 -35.88 31.56
CA GLN A 65 -5.74 -37.26 31.12
C GLN A 65 -5.98 -37.37 29.60
N LYS A 66 -6.81 -36.49 29.03
CA LYS A 66 -7.15 -36.46 27.60
C LYS A 66 -5.97 -36.01 26.73
N VAL A 67 -5.17 -35.06 27.20
CA VAL A 67 -3.91 -34.64 26.55
C VAL A 67 -2.89 -35.78 26.53
N ARG A 68 -2.77 -36.53 27.63
CA ARG A 68 -1.83 -37.66 27.78
C ARG A 68 -2.23 -38.89 26.96
N THR A 69 -3.53 -39.18 26.83
CA THR A 69 -4.03 -40.36 26.10
C THR A 69 -4.15 -40.17 24.60
N THR A 70 -4.63 -39.02 24.13
CA THR A 70 -4.98 -38.85 22.71
C THR A 70 -3.77 -38.52 21.83
N GLY A 71 -2.70 -37.94 22.41
CA GLY A 71 -1.64 -37.30 21.66
C GLY A 71 -2.15 -36.14 20.79
N ILE A 72 -1.27 -35.20 20.43
CA ILE A 72 -1.62 -34.04 19.59
C ILE A 72 -2.38 -34.51 18.33
N LYS A 73 -1.86 -35.52 17.62
CA LYS A 73 -2.45 -36.01 16.36
C LYS A 73 -3.86 -36.61 16.49
N GLY A 74 -4.24 -37.18 17.63
CA GLY A 74 -5.58 -37.75 17.82
C GLY A 74 -6.63 -36.73 18.26
N LEU A 75 -6.21 -35.60 18.86
CA LEU A 75 -7.08 -34.45 19.15
C LEU A 75 -7.40 -33.63 17.88
N PHE A 76 -6.57 -33.80 16.84
CA PHE A 76 -6.71 -33.25 15.50
C PHE A 76 -7.08 -34.33 14.49
N LYS A 77 -8.23 -35.00 14.66
CA LYS A 77 -8.91 -35.39 13.41
C LYS A 77 -9.25 -34.08 12.70
N PRO A 78 -8.71 -33.81 11.50
CA PRO A 78 -9.36 -32.82 10.66
C PRO A 78 -10.82 -33.26 10.59
N MET A 79 -11.77 -32.34 10.71
CA MET A 79 -13.06 -32.61 10.09
C MET A 79 -12.75 -32.72 8.59
N GLU A 80 -12.44 -33.94 8.13
CA GLU A 80 -12.64 -34.35 6.75
C GLU A 80 -14.15 -34.31 6.53
N GLY A 81 -14.62 -33.09 6.29
CA GLY A 81 -16.02 -32.67 6.23
C GLY A 81 -16.05 -31.15 6.10
N SER A 82 -15.90 -30.68 4.85
CA SER A 82 -15.97 -29.29 4.35
C SER A 82 -15.49 -28.19 5.32
N MET A 83 -14.28 -27.66 5.09
CA MET A 83 -13.90 -26.34 5.62
C MET A 83 -15.02 -25.32 5.34
N SER A 84 -15.31 -24.44 6.30
CA SER A 84 -16.39 -23.47 6.16
C SER A 84 -16.16 -22.56 4.94
N PRO A 85 -17.22 -22.13 4.23
CA PRO A 85 -17.09 -21.19 3.12
C PRO A 85 -16.33 -19.91 3.52
N GLU A 86 -16.49 -19.45 4.77
CA GLU A 86 -15.77 -18.30 5.33
C GLU A 86 -14.27 -18.55 5.43
N TYR A 87 -13.86 -19.69 6.00
CA TYR A 87 -12.44 -20.05 6.11
C TYR A 87 -11.80 -20.19 4.73
N ILE A 88 -12.44 -20.89 3.80
CA ILE A 88 -11.94 -21.06 2.43
C ILE A 88 -11.78 -19.70 1.76
N THR A 89 -12.79 -18.82 1.89
CA THR A 89 -12.76 -17.47 1.32
C THR A 89 -11.57 -16.65 1.83
N VAL A 90 -11.40 -16.55 3.16
CA VAL A 90 -10.28 -15.79 3.74
C VAL A 90 -8.94 -16.43 3.42
N LYS A 91 -8.85 -17.75 3.38
CA LYS A 91 -7.62 -18.48 3.03
C LYS A 91 -7.19 -18.22 1.59
N GLU A 92 -8.11 -18.29 0.64
CA GLU A 92 -7.81 -18.02 -0.77
C GLU A 92 -7.42 -16.56 -0.99
N MET A 93 -8.05 -15.63 -0.27
CA MET A 93 -7.76 -14.19 -0.36
C MET A 93 -6.61 -13.74 0.54
N LEU A 94 -6.00 -14.63 1.34
CA LEU A 94 -5.04 -14.25 2.38
C LEU A 94 -3.87 -13.40 1.83
N ALA A 95 -3.28 -13.84 0.71
CA ALA A 95 -2.16 -13.13 0.10
C ALA A 95 -2.57 -11.71 -0.34
N ASP A 96 -3.73 -11.58 -0.98
CA ASP A 96 -4.26 -10.28 -1.41
C ASP A 96 -4.60 -9.40 -0.19
N LEU A 97 -5.23 -9.95 0.86
CA LEU A 97 -5.54 -9.20 2.08
C LEU A 97 -4.29 -8.63 2.75
N VAL A 98 -3.24 -9.44 2.87
CA VAL A 98 -1.95 -9.04 3.44
C VAL A 98 -1.30 -7.96 2.60
N ASP A 99 -1.23 -8.14 1.28
CA ASP A 99 -0.63 -7.19 0.36
C ASP A 99 -1.33 -5.82 0.40
N LEU A 100 -2.66 -5.83 0.34
CA LEU A 100 -3.50 -4.63 0.34
C LEU A 100 -3.39 -3.84 1.66
N LEU A 101 -3.32 -4.54 2.79
CA LEU A 101 -3.16 -3.91 4.10
C LEU A 101 -1.72 -3.39 4.30
N ALA A 102 -0.71 -4.13 3.83
CA ALA A 102 0.69 -3.74 3.91
C ALA A 102 0.99 -2.44 3.16
N GLY A 103 0.39 -2.23 1.99
CA GLY A 103 0.53 -0.96 1.25
C GLY A 103 -0.20 0.24 1.86
N ASN A 104 -1.02 -0.01 2.90
CA ASN A 104 -1.69 0.99 3.73
C ASN A 104 -1.15 0.95 5.18
N ALA A 105 0.18 1.01 5.33
CA ALA A 105 0.85 0.90 6.64
C ALA A 105 0.24 1.73 7.80
N PRO A 106 -0.21 3.00 7.60
CA PRO A 106 -0.85 3.77 8.67
C PRO A 106 -2.17 3.17 9.20
N VAL A 107 -2.86 2.36 8.40
CA VAL A 107 -4.16 1.75 8.72
C VAL A 107 -3.98 0.48 9.56
N ILE A 108 -2.80 -0.14 9.54
CA ILE A 108 -2.51 -1.43 10.21
C ILE A 108 -2.84 -1.37 11.71
N SER A 109 -2.33 -0.37 12.43
CA SER A 109 -2.60 -0.22 13.87
C SER A 109 -4.09 0.04 14.16
N GLN A 110 -4.77 0.81 13.30
CA GLN A 110 -6.21 1.06 13.46
C GLN A 110 -7.01 -0.24 13.34
N LEU A 111 -6.70 -1.04 12.31
CA LEU A 111 -7.36 -2.33 12.10
C LEU A 111 -7.02 -3.32 13.23
N ASN A 112 -5.76 -3.37 13.66
CA ASN A 112 -5.31 -4.18 14.79
C ASN A 112 -6.10 -3.88 16.07
N ASN A 113 -6.33 -2.60 16.38
CA ASN A 113 -7.15 -2.17 17.52
C ASN A 113 -8.61 -2.63 17.41
N HIS A 114 -9.22 -2.51 16.23
CA HIS A 114 -10.60 -2.97 16.02
C HIS A 114 -10.73 -4.48 16.15
N LEU A 115 -9.82 -5.24 15.53
CA LEU A 115 -9.82 -6.71 15.61
C LEU A 115 -9.57 -7.21 17.03
N PHE A 116 -8.70 -6.55 17.79
CA PHE A 116 -8.49 -6.88 19.21
C PHE A 116 -9.72 -6.57 20.05
N SER A 117 -10.36 -5.41 19.84
CA SER A 117 -11.56 -5.00 20.57
C SER A 117 -12.78 -5.90 20.29
N SER A 118 -12.78 -6.59 19.14
CA SER A 118 -13.81 -7.57 18.77
C SER A 118 -13.42 -9.02 19.12
N ASP A 119 -12.35 -9.23 19.89
CA ASP A 119 -11.83 -10.55 20.30
C ASP A 119 -11.44 -11.48 19.12
N LEU A 120 -11.18 -10.91 17.93
CA LEU A 120 -10.78 -11.67 16.73
C LEU A 120 -9.31 -12.09 16.74
N ILE A 121 -8.47 -11.34 17.46
CA ILE A 121 -7.05 -11.61 17.64
C ILE A 121 -6.66 -11.63 19.12
N PRO A 122 -5.72 -12.48 19.55
CA PRO A 122 -5.24 -12.49 20.93
C PRO A 122 -4.43 -11.23 21.29
N LYS A 123 -4.40 -10.91 22.60
CA LYS A 123 -3.57 -9.81 23.16
C LYS A 123 -2.09 -9.90 22.76
N ALA A 124 -1.54 -11.12 22.68
CA ALA A 124 -0.16 -11.34 22.24
C ALA A 124 0.07 -10.87 20.79
N VAL A 125 -0.87 -11.16 19.88
CA VAL A 125 -0.81 -10.71 18.48
C VAL A 125 -0.95 -9.19 18.42
N HIS A 126 -1.92 -8.63 19.16
CA HIS A 126 -2.13 -7.18 19.23
C HIS A 126 -0.85 -6.44 19.68
N LEU A 127 -0.23 -6.86 20.78
CA LEU A 127 1.02 -6.28 21.28
C LEU A 127 2.19 -6.47 20.32
N THR A 128 2.28 -7.62 19.64
CA THR A 128 3.34 -7.89 18.66
C THR A 128 3.21 -6.99 17.44
N VAL A 129 1.98 -6.74 16.97
CA VAL A 129 1.70 -5.88 15.83
C VAL A 129 1.90 -4.40 16.16
N GLU A 130 1.67 -3.99 17.40
CA GLU A 130 2.02 -2.63 17.87
C GLU A 130 3.52 -2.48 18.18
N SER A 131 4.21 -3.57 18.52
CA SER A 131 5.66 -3.60 18.64
C SER A 131 6.30 -3.56 17.25
N THR A 132 6.58 -2.36 16.76
CA THR A 132 7.16 -2.09 15.43
C THR A 132 8.63 -2.50 15.30
N ALA A 133 9.32 -2.80 16.41
CA ALA A 133 10.73 -3.14 16.44
C ALA A 133 11.08 -4.27 15.46
N GLY A 134 11.62 -3.89 14.29
CA GLY A 134 12.08 -4.80 13.25
C GLY A 134 10.99 -5.45 12.38
N LEU A 135 9.71 -5.09 12.51
CA LEU A 135 8.64 -5.66 11.66
C LEU A 135 8.29 -4.75 10.49
N THR A 136 8.20 -5.34 9.29
CA THR A 136 7.69 -4.64 8.11
C THR A 136 6.16 -4.51 8.15
N PRO A 137 5.56 -3.57 7.40
CA PRO A 137 4.10 -3.51 7.23
C PRO A 137 3.50 -4.85 6.78
N TYR A 138 4.22 -5.58 5.91
CA TYR A 138 3.84 -6.91 5.47
C TYR A 138 3.80 -7.91 6.62
N ASP A 139 4.84 -7.98 7.45
CA ASP A 139 4.90 -8.91 8.59
C ASP A 139 3.75 -8.67 9.58
N ARG A 140 3.44 -7.38 9.82
CA ARG A 140 2.34 -6.96 10.69
C ARG A 140 1.00 -7.39 10.12
N ALA A 141 0.74 -7.10 8.84
CA ALA A 141 -0.48 -7.51 8.14
C ALA A 141 -0.64 -9.05 8.10
N ASN A 142 0.44 -9.78 7.80
CA ASN A 142 0.45 -11.23 7.75
C ASN A 142 0.12 -11.85 9.11
N LYS A 143 0.68 -11.31 10.20
CA LYS A 143 0.37 -11.75 11.57
C LYS A 143 -1.11 -11.54 11.91
N ILE A 144 -1.68 -10.38 11.56
CA ILE A 144 -3.10 -10.09 11.78
C ILE A 144 -3.97 -11.13 11.07
N PHE A 145 -3.83 -11.27 9.75
CA PHE A 145 -4.71 -12.14 8.98
C PHE A 145 -4.49 -13.62 9.23
N SER A 146 -3.24 -14.04 9.53
CA SER A 146 -2.97 -15.42 9.97
C SER A 146 -3.68 -15.74 11.28
N SER A 147 -3.72 -14.78 12.22
CA SER A 147 -4.46 -14.94 13.48
C SER A 147 -5.97 -15.01 13.24
N VAL A 148 -6.53 -14.14 12.38
CA VAL A 148 -7.95 -14.18 12.04
C VAL A 148 -8.33 -15.49 11.36
N LEU A 149 -7.48 -16.01 10.47
CA LEU A 149 -7.69 -17.28 9.81
C LEU A 149 -7.69 -18.45 10.80
N ALA A 150 -6.79 -18.44 11.79
CA ALA A 150 -6.77 -19.44 12.86
C ALA A 150 -8.06 -19.39 13.71
N THR A 151 -8.57 -18.20 14.00
CA THR A 151 -9.87 -18.01 14.67
C THR A 151 -11.02 -18.59 13.82
N LEU A 152 -11.06 -18.29 12.51
CA LEU A 152 -12.07 -18.84 11.59
C LEU A 152 -12.06 -20.37 11.51
N GLU A 153 -10.88 -20.99 11.58
CA GLU A 153 -10.72 -22.45 11.52
C GLU A 153 -11.32 -23.17 12.74
N CYS A 154 -11.32 -22.50 13.90
CA CYS A 154 -11.65 -23.12 15.17
C CYS A 154 -12.98 -22.66 15.77
N HIS A 155 -13.52 -21.52 15.32
CA HIS A 155 -14.70 -20.93 15.91
C HIS A 155 -15.97 -21.74 15.60
N PRO A 156 -16.87 -21.99 16.58
CA PRO A 156 -18.10 -22.75 16.36
C PRO A 156 -19.10 -22.06 15.42
N ASN A 157 -18.94 -20.74 15.22
CA ASN A 157 -19.71 -19.94 14.27
C ASN A 157 -18.77 -19.11 13.37
N PRO A 158 -18.22 -19.68 12.29
CA PRO A 158 -17.30 -18.95 11.40
C PRO A 158 -17.92 -17.69 10.78
N ASN A 159 -19.25 -17.68 10.58
CA ASN A 159 -19.98 -16.56 10.00
C ASN A 159 -19.95 -15.30 10.89
N SER A 160 -20.04 -15.46 12.21
CA SER A 160 -19.95 -14.32 13.14
C SER A 160 -18.55 -13.70 13.16
N VAL A 161 -17.51 -14.53 13.06
CA VAL A 161 -16.10 -14.08 12.96
C VAL A 161 -15.89 -13.34 11.64
N PHE A 162 -16.39 -13.89 10.54
CA PHE A 162 -16.34 -13.25 9.23
C PHE A 162 -17.06 -11.89 9.24
N SER A 163 -18.28 -11.81 9.79
CA SER A 163 -19.05 -10.56 9.88
C SER A 163 -18.32 -9.49 10.72
N SER A 164 -17.65 -9.91 11.79
CA SER A 164 -16.84 -9.02 12.63
C SER A 164 -15.57 -8.54 11.92
N LEU A 165 -14.96 -9.38 11.08
CA LEU A 165 -13.86 -8.99 10.19
C LEU A 165 -14.33 -7.94 9.18
N ILE A 166 -15.46 -8.17 8.49
CA ILE A 166 -16.06 -7.23 7.54
C ILE A 166 -16.32 -5.87 8.21
N THR A 167 -16.95 -5.89 9.39
CA THR A 167 -17.22 -4.67 10.17
C THR A 167 -15.92 -3.92 10.53
N SER A 168 -14.87 -4.65 10.91
CA SER A 168 -13.58 -4.05 11.27
C SER A 168 -12.89 -3.41 10.07
N LEU A 169 -12.96 -4.06 8.89
CA LEU A 169 -12.44 -3.52 7.63
C LEU A 169 -13.18 -2.25 7.21
N GLN A 170 -14.51 -2.24 7.29
CA GLN A 170 -15.34 -1.07 6.96
C GLN A 170 -15.06 0.12 7.89
N LYS A 171 -14.88 -0.13 9.19
CA LYS A 171 -14.54 0.91 10.19
C LYS A 171 -13.24 1.64 9.88
N VAL A 172 -12.27 0.96 9.27
CA VAL A 172 -11.00 1.55 8.86
C VAL A 172 -11.01 2.01 7.39
N GLY A 173 -12.17 2.01 6.72
CA GLY A 173 -12.30 2.49 5.34
C GLY A 173 -11.86 1.51 4.25
N LEU A 174 -11.54 0.25 4.58
CA LEU A 174 -11.19 -0.81 3.62
C LEU A 174 -12.46 -1.45 3.01
N ASN A 175 -13.30 -0.61 2.39
CA ASN A 175 -14.65 -0.99 1.97
C ASN A 175 -14.69 -1.95 0.77
N ASN A 176 -13.91 -1.76 -0.30
CA ASN A 176 -13.99 -2.74 -1.40
C ASN A 176 -13.31 -4.07 -1.03
N MET A 177 -12.37 -4.09 -0.08
CA MET A 177 -11.81 -5.32 0.48
C MET A 177 -12.90 -6.12 1.21
N ALA A 178 -13.69 -5.42 2.03
CA ALA A 178 -14.86 -5.99 2.67
C ALA A 178 -15.88 -6.51 1.63
N SER A 179 -16.19 -5.71 0.59
CA SER A 179 -17.10 -6.11 -0.49
C SER A 179 -16.61 -7.33 -1.28
N LYS A 180 -15.33 -7.38 -1.64
CA LYS A 180 -14.71 -8.53 -2.34
C LYS A 180 -14.77 -9.79 -1.50
N LEU A 181 -14.55 -9.70 -0.19
CA LEU A 181 -14.71 -10.83 0.72
C LEU A 181 -16.15 -11.33 0.72
N MET A 182 -17.13 -10.42 0.82
CA MET A 182 -18.56 -10.77 0.78
C MET A 182 -18.96 -11.40 -0.55
N GLU A 183 -18.50 -10.87 -1.68
CA GLU A 183 -18.75 -11.42 -3.02
C GLU A 183 -18.17 -12.84 -3.18
N ASN A 184 -16.92 -13.04 -2.75
CA ASN A 184 -16.27 -14.35 -2.81
C ASN A 184 -16.96 -15.38 -1.89
N LEU A 185 -17.46 -14.94 -0.73
CA LEU A 185 -18.22 -15.81 0.17
C LEU A 185 -19.55 -16.25 -0.48
N ARG A 186 -20.27 -15.31 -1.11
CA ARG A 186 -21.50 -15.59 -1.87
C ARG A 186 -21.27 -16.60 -2.98
N GLY A 187 -20.18 -16.44 -3.75
CA GLY A 187 -19.79 -17.37 -4.82
C GLY A 187 -19.54 -18.80 -4.34
N LYS A 188 -19.24 -18.98 -3.04
CA LYS A 188 -19.03 -20.29 -2.39
C LYS A 188 -20.23 -20.80 -1.62
N GLY A 189 -21.40 -20.15 -1.76
CA GLY A 189 -22.63 -20.53 -1.07
C GLY A 189 -22.67 -20.15 0.42
N GLY A 190 -21.78 -19.27 0.88
CA GLY A 190 -21.80 -18.74 2.25
C GLY A 190 -22.83 -17.62 2.45
N HIS A 191 -23.24 -17.42 3.70
CA HIS A 191 -24.22 -16.40 4.08
C HIS A 191 -23.54 -15.05 4.39
N VAL A 192 -24.08 -13.95 3.85
CA VAL A 192 -23.64 -12.58 4.17
C VAL A 192 -24.81 -11.87 4.85
N ASP A 193 -24.57 -11.27 6.02
CA ASP A 193 -25.59 -10.47 6.73
C ASP A 193 -25.96 -9.23 5.89
N PRO A 194 -27.25 -9.04 5.53
CA PRO A 194 -27.72 -7.88 4.78
C PRO A 194 -27.38 -6.53 5.42
N ASN A 195 -27.19 -6.47 6.74
CA ASN A 195 -26.84 -5.23 7.43
C ASN A 195 -25.41 -4.76 7.13
N LEU A 196 -24.53 -5.66 6.68
CA LEU A 196 -23.15 -5.34 6.28
C LEU A 196 -23.09 -4.66 4.89
N GLU A 197 -24.18 -4.70 4.11
CA GLU A 197 -24.22 -4.18 2.73
C GLU A 197 -24.65 -2.71 2.64
N GLN A 198 -25.09 -2.09 3.74
CA GLN A 198 -25.54 -0.70 3.74
C GLN A 198 -24.35 0.25 3.60
N GLN A 199 -24.08 0.70 2.36
CA GLN A 199 -23.29 1.90 2.13
C GLN A 199 -24.03 3.12 2.71
N PRO A 200 -23.32 4.13 3.26
CA PRO A 200 -23.89 5.47 3.34
C PRO A 200 -24.04 5.99 1.91
N SER A 201 -25.22 5.78 1.33
CA SER A 201 -25.64 6.42 0.10
C SER A 201 -25.51 7.93 0.30
N VAL A 202 -24.63 8.59 -0.45
CA VAL A 202 -24.70 10.04 -0.64
C VAL A 202 -26.03 10.30 -1.33
N SER A 203 -27.04 10.67 -0.54
CA SER A 203 -28.30 11.19 -1.06
C SER A 203 -27.97 12.46 -1.84
N LYS A 204 -27.98 12.36 -3.17
CA LYS A 204 -28.19 13.52 -4.04
C LYS A 204 -29.64 13.97 -3.85
N GLY A 205 -29.90 14.65 -2.74
CA GLY A 205 -31.09 15.48 -2.57
C GLY A 205 -30.89 16.81 -3.32
N PRO A 206 -31.94 17.40 -3.91
CA PRO A 206 -31.81 18.65 -4.66
C PRO A 206 -31.38 19.79 -3.74
N LEU A 207 -30.35 20.53 -4.14
CA LEU A 207 -29.98 21.80 -3.52
C LEU A 207 -31.14 22.79 -3.68
N GLN A 208 -31.82 23.10 -2.58
CA GLN A 208 -32.62 24.34 -2.50
C GLN A 208 -31.75 25.46 -1.90
N PRO A 209 -31.82 26.68 -2.44
CA PRO A 209 -31.04 27.80 -1.93
C PRO A 209 -31.69 28.33 -0.64
N VAL A 210 -30.92 28.40 0.44
CA VAL A 210 -31.37 29.03 1.69
C VAL A 210 -30.92 30.48 1.71
N ASP A 211 -31.92 31.35 1.82
CA ASP A 211 -31.82 32.80 1.94
C ASP A 211 -30.97 33.24 3.13
N VAL A 212 -30.21 34.31 2.93
CA VAL A 212 -29.34 34.93 3.93
C VAL A 212 -30.16 35.90 4.78
N THR A 213 -30.18 35.72 6.10
CA THR A 213 -30.42 36.83 7.04
C THR A 213 -29.48 36.72 8.25
N PRO A 214 -28.83 37.83 8.68
CA PRO A 214 -27.85 37.81 9.75
C PRO A 214 -28.51 38.14 11.10
N GLN A 215 -28.40 37.23 12.08
CA GLN A 215 -28.59 37.61 13.48
C GLN A 215 -27.50 37.03 14.37
N SER A 216 -26.90 37.96 15.10
CA SER A 216 -25.80 37.88 16.03
C SER A 216 -26.16 37.17 17.32
N HIS A 217 -25.43 36.12 17.72
CA HIS A 217 -25.22 35.79 19.12
C HIS A 217 -23.85 35.11 19.30
N THR A 218 -22.97 35.75 20.08
CA THR A 218 -21.71 35.23 20.61
C THR A 218 -21.90 33.99 21.48
N PRO A 219 -21.02 32.97 21.38
CA PRO A 219 -20.81 32.02 22.47
C PRO A 219 -19.37 32.04 23.00
N GLN A 220 -19.27 32.08 24.32
CA GLN A 220 -18.09 31.91 25.17
C GLN A 220 -17.51 30.48 25.06
N PRO A 221 -16.19 30.25 25.25
CA PRO A 221 -15.54 29.01 24.84
C PRO A 221 -15.75 27.90 25.88
N THR A 222 -16.32 26.78 25.45
CA THR A 222 -16.22 25.51 26.16
C THR A 222 -15.15 24.68 25.46
N ILE A 223 -14.04 24.45 26.15
CA ILE A 223 -12.95 23.58 25.70
C ILE A 223 -13.46 22.13 25.78
N THR A 224 -13.93 21.60 24.66
CA THR A 224 -14.07 20.16 24.43
C THR A 224 -13.00 19.75 23.44
N GLY A 225 -12.12 18.84 23.88
CA GLY A 225 -11.00 18.33 23.11
C GLY A 225 -11.48 17.84 21.75
N SER A 226 -11.09 18.58 20.71
CA SER A 226 -11.35 18.20 19.33
C SER A 226 -10.47 17.00 19.00
N GLN A 227 -11.07 15.81 18.98
CA GLN A 227 -10.54 14.75 18.13
C GLN A 227 -10.69 15.23 16.70
N SER A 228 -9.59 15.76 16.15
CA SER A 228 -9.49 16.05 14.72
C SER A 228 -9.39 14.72 13.99
N SER A 229 -10.54 14.10 13.73
CA SER A 229 -10.69 13.01 12.78
C SER A 229 -10.76 13.61 11.38
N THR A 230 -9.62 14.06 10.87
CA THR A 230 -9.49 14.12 9.40
C THR A 230 -9.53 12.67 8.91
N PRO A 231 -10.49 12.29 8.03
CA PRO A 231 -10.56 10.93 7.53
C PRO A 231 -9.28 10.67 6.75
N THR A 232 -8.43 9.77 7.28
CA THR A 232 -7.31 9.25 6.52
C THR A 232 -7.92 8.59 5.29
N THR A 233 -7.74 9.20 4.11
CA THR A 233 -8.31 8.65 2.88
C THR A 233 -7.57 7.37 2.58
N VAL A 234 -8.17 6.24 2.98
CA VAL A 234 -7.61 4.92 2.71
C VAL A 234 -7.69 4.69 1.21
N ILE A 235 -6.53 4.66 0.57
CA ILE A 235 -6.44 4.36 -0.86
C ILE A 235 -6.55 2.85 -0.98
N GLU A 236 -7.61 2.43 -1.64
CA GLU A 236 -7.79 1.01 -1.87
C GLU A 236 -6.87 0.53 -2.99
N LEU A 237 -6.04 -0.46 -2.64
CA LEU A 237 -5.04 -1.00 -3.53
C LEU A 237 -5.65 -2.08 -4.44
N SER A 238 -5.02 -2.28 -5.60
CA SER A 238 -5.40 -3.31 -6.57
C SER A 238 -4.63 -4.59 -6.31
N SER A 239 -5.30 -5.74 -6.45
CA SER A 239 -4.62 -7.04 -6.37
C SER A 239 -3.67 -7.25 -7.55
N LYS A 240 -2.80 -8.25 -7.46
CA LYS A 240 -1.87 -8.59 -8.55
C LYS A 240 -2.58 -8.84 -9.89
N SER A 241 -3.71 -9.55 -9.88
CA SER A 241 -4.47 -9.89 -11.09
C SER A 241 -5.16 -8.65 -11.68
N GLU A 242 -5.71 -7.78 -10.82
CA GLU A 242 -6.30 -6.51 -11.21
C GLU A 242 -5.27 -5.58 -11.85
N VAL A 243 -4.08 -5.45 -11.25
CA VAL A 243 -2.97 -4.68 -11.83
C VAL A 243 -2.63 -5.20 -13.24
N ALA A 244 -2.55 -6.52 -13.41
CA ALA A 244 -2.26 -7.12 -14.72
C ALA A 244 -3.34 -6.85 -15.77
N ALA A 245 -4.62 -6.92 -15.39
CA ALA A 245 -5.75 -6.62 -16.26
C ALA A 245 -5.78 -5.13 -16.64
N ASN A 246 -5.55 -4.25 -15.67
CA ASN A 246 -5.50 -2.80 -15.87
C ASN A 246 -4.37 -2.39 -16.81
N ILE A 247 -3.17 -2.96 -16.67
CA ILE A 247 -2.05 -2.68 -17.60
C ILE A 247 -2.43 -3.04 -19.05
N LYS A 248 -3.07 -4.19 -19.26
CA LYS A 248 -3.51 -4.59 -20.61
C LYS A 248 -4.57 -3.63 -21.17
N SER A 249 -5.55 -3.26 -20.34
CA SER A 249 -6.61 -2.32 -20.70
C SER A 249 -6.06 -0.94 -21.04
N LEU A 250 -5.20 -0.38 -20.19
CA LEU A 250 -4.54 0.91 -20.40
C LEU A 250 -3.70 0.93 -21.68
N HIS A 251 -2.94 -0.14 -21.95
CA HIS A 251 -2.17 -0.25 -23.18
C HIS A 251 -3.06 -0.27 -24.43
N SER A 252 -4.15 -1.05 -24.41
CA SER A 252 -5.08 -1.12 -25.55
C SER A 252 -5.79 0.22 -25.79
N ARG A 253 -6.28 0.85 -24.72
CA ARG A 253 -6.94 2.16 -24.80
C ARG A 253 -5.99 3.25 -25.31
N PHE A 254 -4.73 3.20 -24.90
CA PHE A 254 -3.72 4.14 -25.38
C PHE A 254 -3.43 3.99 -26.87
N ALA A 255 -3.35 2.75 -27.37
CA ALA A 255 -3.15 2.52 -28.79
C ALA A 255 -4.29 3.11 -29.64
N SER A 256 -5.54 2.95 -29.20
CA SER A 256 -6.69 3.61 -29.85
C SER A 256 -6.59 5.13 -29.78
N LEU A 257 -6.27 5.68 -28.60
CA LEU A 257 -6.14 7.12 -28.40
C LEU A 257 -5.00 7.75 -29.21
N ASP A 258 -3.85 7.07 -29.36
CA ASP A 258 -2.73 7.54 -30.18
C ASP A 258 -3.15 7.63 -31.66
N CYS A 259 -3.95 6.67 -32.15
CA CYS A 259 -4.55 6.75 -33.49
C CYS A 259 -5.52 7.95 -33.59
N ASP A 260 -6.46 8.09 -32.65
CA ASP A 260 -7.46 9.17 -32.68
C ASP A 260 -6.80 10.56 -32.67
N ILE A 261 -5.74 10.73 -31.87
CA ILE A 261 -4.95 11.97 -31.81
C ILE A 261 -4.30 12.27 -33.17
N ARG A 262 -3.68 11.27 -33.80
CA ARG A 262 -3.03 11.44 -35.11
C ARG A 262 -4.05 11.76 -36.20
N ASP A 263 -5.17 11.05 -36.23
CA ASP A 263 -6.25 11.25 -37.20
C ASP A 263 -6.83 12.67 -37.08
N GLU A 264 -7.08 13.15 -35.85
CA GLU A 264 -7.57 14.52 -35.65
C GLU A 264 -6.55 15.57 -36.11
N PHE A 265 -5.26 15.38 -35.82
CA PHE A 265 -4.21 16.27 -36.35
C PHE A 265 -4.15 16.25 -37.88
N GLU A 266 -4.28 15.08 -38.50
CA GLU A 266 -4.24 14.93 -39.95
C GLU A 266 -5.41 15.67 -40.60
N GLU A 267 -6.61 15.53 -40.06
CA GLU A 267 -7.80 16.25 -40.51
C GLU A 267 -7.65 17.77 -40.35
N LEU A 268 -7.13 18.24 -39.20
CA LEU A 268 -6.90 19.66 -38.98
C LEU A 268 -5.85 20.26 -39.93
N VAL A 269 -4.82 19.49 -40.28
CA VAL A 269 -3.79 19.90 -41.25
C VAL A 269 -4.38 19.91 -42.67
N LYS A 270 -5.13 18.88 -43.08
CA LYS A 270 -5.83 18.82 -44.38
C LYS A 270 -6.79 20.00 -44.57
N GLN A 271 -7.49 20.39 -43.51
CA GLN A 271 -8.41 21.53 -43.51
C GLN A 271 -7.71 22.89 -43.44
N GLY A 272 -6.37 22.93 -43.31
CA GLY A 272 -5.59 24.17 -43.18
C GLY A 272 -5.78 24.91 -41.86
N LYS A 273 -6.45 24.29 -40.87
CA LYS A 273 -6.70 24.88 -39.54
C LYS A 273 -5.44 24.86 -38.66
N VAL A 274 -4.57 23.87 -38.87
CA VAL A 274 -3.33 23.71 -38.11
C VAL A 274 -2.14 23.65 -39.06
N ASN A 275 -1.09 24.40 -38.73
CA ASN A 275 0.19 24.33 -39.43
C ASN A 275 1.15 23.39 -38.68
N LEU A 276 1.54 22.29 -39.33
CA LEU A 276 2.39 21.27 -38.71
C LEU A 276 3.77 21.79 -38.26
N LYS A 277 4.34 22.78 -38.94
CA LYS A 277 5.58 23.44 -38.52
C LYS A 277 5.39 24.23 -37.22
N ALA A 278 4.20 24.80 -37.00
CA ALA A 278 3.86 25.46 -35.74
C ALA A 278 3.69 24.43 -34.60
N VAL A 279 3.04 23.30 -34.86
CA VAL A 279 2.92 22.17 -33.92
C VAL A 279 4.31 21.67 -33.51
N ALA A 280 5.20 21.41 -34.48
CA ALA A 280 6.57 20.98 -34.21
C ALA A 280 7.37 22.00 -33.37
N ARG A 281 7.19 23.30 -33.62
CA ARG A 281 7.81 24.36 -32.80
C ARG A 281 7.25 24.38 -31.38
N SER A 282 5.94 24.21 -31.22
CA SER A 282 5.29 24.13 -29.91
C SER A 282 5.82 22.94 -29.11
N ALA A 283 5.87 21.75 -29.71
CA ALA A 283 6.42 20.54 -29.11
C ALA A 283 7.90 20.70 -28.73
N ALA A 284 8.72 21.23 -29.64
CA ALA A 284 10.15 21.47 -29.39
C ALA A 284 10.38 22.47 -28.24
N THR A 285 9.53 23.51 -28.15
CA THR A 285 9.58 24.50 -27.07
C THR A 285 9.24 23.85 -25.73
N TYR A 286 8.15 23.08 -25.68
CA TYR A 286 7.74 22.33 -24.48
C TYR A 286 8.86 21.40 -24.00
N LEU A 287 9.44 20.62 -24.91
CA LEU A 287 10.51 19.66 -24.61
C LEU A 287 11.89 20.31 -24.39
N SER A 288 12.03 21.63 -24.59
CA SER A 288 13.31 22.34 -24.55
C SER A 288 14.39 21.74 -25.48
N ILE A 289 13.98 21.35 -26.69
CA ILE A 289 14.84 20.80 -27.74
C ILE A 289 14.85 21.68 -28.98
N LYS A 290 15.84 21.49 -29.86
CA LYS A 290 15.87 22.19 -31.15
C LYS A 290 14.78 21.63 -32.06
N VAL A 291 13.98 22.48 -32.70
CA VAL A 291 12.96 22.06 -33.68
C VAL A 291 13.55 21.24 -34.84
N SER A 292 14.80 21.51 -35.23
CA SER A 292 15.52 20.74 -36.25
C SER A 292 15.76 19.27 -35.87
N SER A 293 15.51 18.91 -34.61
CA SER A 293 15.61 17.54 -34.12
C SER A 293 14.32 16.74 -34.32
N LEU A 294 13.24 17.39 -34.75
CA LEU A 294 11.95 16.80 -35.08
C LEU A 294 11.76 16.77 -36.59
N LYS A 295 11.38 15.62 -37.15
CA LYS A 295 10.82 15.55 -38.49
C LYS A 295 9.36 15.99 -38.41
N TYR A 296 8.85 16.66 -39.44
CA TYR A 296 7.46 17.11 -39.49
C TYR A 296 6.98 17.22 -40.95
N GLY A 297 7.41 16.30 -41.81
CA GLY A 297 6.97 16.26 -43.21
C GLY A 297 5.48 15.96 -43.33
N ASN A 298 5.00 15.07 -42.48
CA ASN A 298 3.58 14.77 -42.24
C ASN A 298 3.36 14.51 -40.74
N VAL A 299 2.10 14.27 -40.34
CA VAL A 299 1.74 14.04 -38.94
C VAL A 299 2.51 12.85 -38.38
N ASP A 300 2.59 11.74 -39.12
CA ASP A 300 3.32 10.55 -38.66
C ASP A 300 4.81 10.81 -38.42
N ASP A 301 5.49 11.52 -39.32
CA ASP A 301 6.90 11.90 -39.15
C ASP A 301 7.14 12.68 -37.84
N LEU A 302 6.20 13.56 -37.50
CA LEU A 302 6.23 14.32 -36.26
C LEU A 302 6.02 13.40 -35.06
N PHE A 303 4.98 12.57 -35.08
CA PHE A 303 4.70 11.69 -33.96
C PHE A 303 5.76 10.60 -33.78
N TYR A 304 6.39 10.08 -34.84
CA TYR A 304 7.58 9.23 -34.74
C TYR A 304 8.75 9.96 -34.07
N SER A 305 8.92 11.25 -34.34
CA SER A 305 9.95 12.06 -33.67
C SER A 305 9.62 12.34 -32.21
N LEU A 306 8.33 12.40 -31.86
CA LEU A 306 7.84 12.62 -30.50
C LEU A 306 7.70 11.33 -29.68
N GLN A 307 7.61 10.16 -30.32
CA GLN A 307 7.41 8.86 -29.68
C GLN A 307 8.35 8.57 -28.52
N PRO A 308 9.64 8.98 -28.54
CA PRO A 308 10.49 8.79 -27.38
C PRO A 308 10.00 9.53 -26.13
N HIS A 309 9.20 10.59 -26.27
CA HIS A 309 8.84 11.58 -25.25
C HIS A 309 7.47 11.36 -24.58
N TYR A 310 6.77 10.27 -24.91
CA TYR A 310 5.53 9.90 -24.24
C TYR A 310 5.34 8.37 -24.33
N ASP A 311 4.56 7.83 -23.40
CA ASP A 311 4.08 6.43 -23.48
C ASP A 311 2.70 6.32 -22.83
N PHE A 312 2.17 5.10 -22.74
CA PHE A 312 0.85 4.86 -22.17
C PHE A 312 0.78 5.15 -20.64
N PHE A 313 1.91 5.26 -19.93
CA PHE A 313 1.95 5.66 -18.52
C PHE A 313 2.27 7.15 -18.30
N ASN A 314 2.82 7.82 -19.31
CA ASN A 314 3.36 9.17 -19.28
C ASN A 314 2.94 9.90 -20.57
N CYS A 315 1.67 10.31 -20.58
CA CYS A 315 1.03 11.04 -21.69
C CYS A 315 0.51 12.43 -21.28
N ASP A 316 0.69 12.80 -20.02
CA ASP A 316 0.39 14.11 -19.42
C ASP A 316 1.41 15.20 -19.78
N GLY A 317 2.53 14.82 -20.41
CA GLY A 317 3.56 15.74 -20.91
C GLY A 317 3.26 16.34 -22.29
N VAL A 318 4.14 16.08 -23.27
CA VAL A 318 4.06 16.70 -24.60
C VAL A 318 2.76 16.39 -25.34
N LEU A 319 2.21 15.18 -25.18
CA LEU A 319 0.98 14.76 -25.83
C LEU A 319 -0.20 15.60 -25.33
N LYS A 320 -0.34 15.76 -24.01
CA LYS A 320 -1.35 16.62 -23.38
C LYS A 320 -1.19 18.08 -23.77
N HIS A 321 0.03 18.63 -23.76
CA HIS A 321 0.29 20.00 -24.19
C HIS A 321 -0.20 20.25 -25.62
N LEU A 322 0.09 19.33 -26.54
CA LEU A 322 -0.36 19.43 -27.92
C LEU A 322 -1.88 19.27 -28.05
N ALA A 323 -2.47 18.31 -27.34
CA ALA A 323 -3.91 18.11 -27.33
C ALA A 323 -4.67 19.35 -26.81
N ASP A 324 -4.25 19.90 -25.68
CA ASP A 324 -4.85 21.11 -25.08
C ASP A 324 -4.71 22.33 -25.99
N THR A 325 -3.65 22.39 -26.80
CA THR A 325 -3.38 23.54 -27.68
C THR A 325 -4.15 23.45 -29.00
N TYR A 326 -4.32 22.25 -29.57
CA TYR A 326 -4.74 22.09 -30.96
C TYR A 326 -5.97 21.22 -31.17
N LEU A 327 -6.30 20.31 -30.24
CA LEU A 327 -7.35 19.31 -30.41
C LEU A 327 -8.59 19.67 -29.59
N SER A 328 -9.74 19.14 -29.99
CA SER A 328 -11.01 19.30 -29.26
C SER A 328 -11.57 17.95 -28.81
N THR A 329 -11.63 16.96 -29.71
CA THR A 329 -12.26 15.67 -29.40
C THR A 329 -11.31 14.75 -28.66
N ALA A 330 -10.14 14.48 -29.22
CA ALA A 330 -9.13 13.63 -28.60
C ALA A 330 -8.55 14.24 -27.30
N GLN A 331 -8.69 15.55 -27.11
CA GLN A 331 -8.31 16.23 -25.87
C GLN A 331 -9.15 15.77 -24.66
N ILE A 332 -10.46 15.60 -24.85
CA ILE A 332 -11.38 15.09 -23.82
C ILE A 332 -11.02 13.64 -23.47
N GLU A 333 -10.85 12.81 -24.50
CA GLU A 333 -10.49 11.39 -24.33
C GLU A 333 -9.12 11.22 -23.66
N LEU A 334 -8.11 12.00 -24.06
CA LEU A 334 -6.79 12.00 -23.42
C LEU A 334 -6.89 12.42 -21.95
N THR A 335 -7.71 13.42 -21.63
CA THR A 335 -7.91 13.82 -20.23
C THR A 335 -8.57 12.70 -19.41
N GLN A 336 -9.54 11.97 -19.97
CA GLN A 336 -10.14 10.81 -19.30
C GLN A 336 -9.15 9.64 -19.17
N TYR A 337 -8.30 9.44 -20.18
CA TYR A 337 -7.24 8.45 -20.16
C TYR A 337 -6.23 8.74 -19.05
N ILE A 338 -5.74 9.98 -18.95
CA ILE A 338 -4.81 10.42 -17.89
C ILE A 338 -5.41 10.18 -16.51
N ARG A 339 -6.69 10.53 -16.28
CA ARG A 339 -7.37 10.21 -15.02
C ARG A 339 -7.42 8.71 -14.71
N SER A 340 -7.50 7.87 -15.74
CA SER A 340 -7.46 6.41 -15.58
C SER A 340 -6.07 5.93 -15.17
N VAL A 341 -5.01 6.53 -15.75
CA VAL A 341 -3.61 6.26 -15.40
C VAL A 341 -3.30 6.73 -13.98
N ASP A 342 -3.83 7.89 -13.58
CA ASP A 342 -3.67 8.42 -12.21
C ASP A 342 -4.32 7.49 -11.20
N LYS A 343 -5.58 7.11 -11.43
CA LYS A 343 -6.29 6.13 -10.59
C LYS A 343 -5.53 4.81 -10.48
N PHE A 344 -5.01 4.30 -11.59
CA PHE A 344 -4.17 3.11 -11.60
C PHE A 344 -2.89 3.31 -10.79
N SER A 345 -2.23 4.46 -10.93
CA SER A 345 -0.98 4.78 -10.24
C SER A 345 -1.18 4.91 -8.73
N GLU A 346 -2.34 5.40 -8.30
CA GLU A 346 -2.73 5.49 -6.89
C GLU A 346 -3.00 4.11 -6.28
N SER A 347 -3.63 3.20 -7.01
CA SER A 347 -4.04 1.89 -6.48
C SER A 347 -3.01 0.77 -6.67
N SER A 348 -2.02 0.94 -7.54
CA SER A 348 -1.12 -0.15 -7.94
C SER A 348 0.21 -0.13 -7.19
N GLN A 349 0.48 -1.20 -6.43
CA GLN A 349 1.75 -1.39 -5.74
C GLN A 349 2.90 -1.72 -6.70
N LEU A 350 4.11 -1.22 -6.41
CA LEU A 350 5.30 -1.38 -7.24
C LEU A 350 5.67 -2.87 -7.44
N LYS A 351 5.52 -3.72 -6.41
CA LYS A 351 5.78 -5.16 -6.52
C LYS A 351 4.92 -5.86 -7.58
N HIS A 352 3.66 -5.46 -7.72
CA HIS A 352 2.73 -6.06 -8.69
C HIS A 352 3.05 -5.58 -10.11
N ILE A 353 3.34 -4.29 -10.28
CA ILE A 353 3.80 -3.72 -11.55
C ILE A 353 5.10 -4.42 -11.99
N ARG A 354 6.09 -4.54 -11.10
CA ARG A 354 7.35 -5.29 -11.31
C ARG A 354 7.07 -6.71 -11.79
N SER A 355 6.18 -7.43 -11.09
CA SER A 355 5.86 -8.82 -11.45
C SER A 355 5.30 -8.96 -12.87
N LYS A 356 4.54 -7.96 -13.33
CA LYS A 356 3.94 -7.99 -14.67
C LYS A 356 4.94 -7.62 -15.76
N ILE A 357 5.83 -6.66 -15.48
CA ILE A 357 6.95 -6.33 -16.36
C ILE A 357 7.85 -7.56 -16.55
N LYS A 358 8.18 -8.28 -15.46
CA LYS A 358 8.92 -9.54 -15.51
C LYS A 358 8.31 -10.55 -16.47
N GLU A 359 7.00 -10.79 -16.36
CA GLU A 359 6.27 -11.74 -17.20
C GLU A 359 6.35 -11.33 -18.68
N LYS A 360 6.18 -10.03 -18.98
CA LYS A 360 6.32 -9.52 -20.35
C LYS A 360 7.75 -9.64 -20.87
N LEU A 361 8.77 -9.23 -20.12
CA LEU A 361 10.16 -9.28 -20.56
C LEU A 361 10.67 -10.72 -20.73
N SER A 362 10.24 -11.65 -19.87
CA SER A 362 10.57 -13.08 -20.01
C SER A 362 9.94 -13.70 -21.27
N SER A 363 8.95 -13.03 -21.88
CA SER A 363 8.30 -13.46 -23.13
C SER A 363 8.87 -12.77 -24.38
N LEU A 364 9.75 -11.78 -24.25
CA LEU A 364 10.42 -11.15 -25.38
C LEU A 364 11.72 -11.90 -25.73
N PRO A 365 12.01 -12.16 -27.02
CA PRO A 365 13.32 -12.61 -27.44
C PRO A 365 14.38 -11.54 -27.11
N THR A 366 15.57 -11.99 -26.71
CA THR A 366 16.73 -11.25 -26.14
C THR A 366 17.21 -9.99 -26.89
N ALA A 367 16.60 -9.63 -28.03
CA ALA A 367 17.05 -8.57 -28.92
C ALA A 367 16.41 -7.19 -28.68
N ALA A 368 15.46 -7.05 -27.75
CA ALA A 368 14.76 -5.78 -27.50
C ALA A 368 15.22 -5.11 -26.19
N SER A 369 16.52 -4.89 -26.03
CA SER A 369 16.96 -3.83 -25.10
C SER A 369 16.48 -2.48 -25.64
N PRO A 370 15.95 -1.57 -24.79
CA PRO A 370 15.52 -0.26 -25.24
C PRO A 370 16.72 0.45 -25.86
N THR A 371 16.71 0.61 -27.18
CA THR A 371 17.72 1.35 -27.93
C THR A 371 17.81 2.75 -27.37
N THR A 372 18.89 3.04 -26.65
CA THR A 372 19.23 4.36 -26.14
C THR A 372 19.48 5.27 -27.33
N SER A 373 18.50 6.11 -27.67
CA SER A 373 18.76 7.18 -28.63
C SER A 373 19.76 8.16 -28.02
N HIS A 374 20.71 8.69 -28.81
CA HIS A 374 21.71 9.68 -28.36
C HIS A 374 21.13 10.95 -27.70
N LYS A 375 19.81 11.15 -27.74
CA LYS A 375 19.10 12.32 -27.18
C LYS A 375 18.56 12.11 -25.77
N LYS A 376 18.57 10.87 -25.25
CA LYS A 376 18.05 10.53 -23.92
C LYS A 376 19.08 9.73 -23.13
N LYS A 377 19.15 10.01 -21.83
CA LYS A 377 20.05 9.32 -20.90
C LYS A 377 19.23 8.49 -19.91
N PRO A 378 19.61 7.21 -19.70
CA PRO A 378 18.97 6.40 -18.67
C PRO A 378 19.37 6.92 -17.28
N VAL A 379 18.39 7.00 -16.39
CA VAL A 379 18.58 7.27 -14.96
C VAL A 379 18.03 6.06 -14.23
N VAL A 380 18.90 5.35 -13.54
CA VAL A 380 18.55 4.13 -12.81
C VAL A 380 18.50 4.50 -11.34
N ILE A 381 17.34 4.36 -10.69
CA ILE A 381 17.15 4.65 -9.27
C ILE A 381 16.94 3.34 -8.54
N GLN A 382 17.86 2.98 -7.66
CA GLN A 382 17.77 1.80 -6.83
C GLN A 382 17.12 2.16 -5.48
N LEU A 383 16.01 1.50 -5.14
CA LEU A 383 15.27 1.73 -3.90
C LEU A 383 15.33 0.52 -2.95
N SER A 384 15.16 0.77 -1.66
CA SER A 384 15.02 -0.28 -0.64
C SER A 384 13.79 -1.15 -0.89
N ASP A 385 13.83 -2.39 -0.41
CA ASP A 385 12.75 -3.37 -0.45
C ASP A 385 11.40 -2.87 0.08
N ARG A 386 11.38 -2.00 1.09
CA ARG A 386 10.15 -1.38 1.62
C ARG A 386 9.34 -0.60 0.59
N TRP A 387 9.94 -0.20 -0.53
CA TRP A 387 9.23 0.41 -1.65
C TRP A 387 8.34 -0.58 -2.42
N ASP A 388 8.53 -1.89 -2.29
CA ASP A 388 7.69 -2.91 -2.94
C ASP A 388 6.21 -2.72 -2.58
N GLU A 389 5.92 -2.29 -1.34
CA GLU A 389 4.57 -2.06 -0.82
C GLU A 389 3.99 -0.70 -1.20
N MET A 390 4.81 0.22 -1.72
CA MET A 390 4.37 1.56 -2.11
C MET A 390 3.71 1.58 -3.49
N THR A 391 2.97 2.64 -3.77
CA THR A 391 2.25 2.82 -5.03
C THR A 391 3.07 3.64 -6.02
N LEU A 392 2.78 3.46 -7.32
CA LEU A 392 3.45 4.22 -8.38
C LEU A 392 3.29 5.73 -8.20
N SER A 393 2.12 6.19 -7.75
CA SER A 393 1.85 7.61 -7.46
C SER A 393 2.75 8.15 -6.36
N LYS A 394 2.94 7.41 -5.26
CA LYS A 394 3.86 7.82 -4.17
C LYS A 394 5.30 7.93 -4.67
N PHE A 395 5.74 7.05 -5.55
CA PHE A 395 7.05 7.15 -6.19
C PHE A 395 7.16 8.38 -7.11
N LYS A 396 6.15 8.65 -7.95
CA LYS A 396 6.11 9.87 -8.79
C LYS A 396 6.21 11.15 -7.93
N ARG A 397 5.57 11.19 -6.75
CA ARG A 397 5.69 12.32 -5.81
C ARG A 397 7.12 12.51 -5.29
N VAL A 398 7.86 11.43 -5.05
CA VAL A 398 9.28 11.53 -4.65
C VAL A 398 10.15 12.07 -5.79
N LEU A 399 9.90 11.65 -7.04
CA LEU A 399 10.56 12.24 -8.20
C LEU A 399 10.28 13.73 -8.32
N GLN A 400 9.03 14.15 -8.13
CA GLN A 400 8.65 15.56 -8.15
C GLN A 400 9.33 16.35 -7.02
N TYR A 401 9.41 15.78 -5.82
CA TYR A 401 10.07 16.42 -4.68
C TYR A 401 11.57 16.66 -4.92
N TYR A 402 12.29 15.69 -5.48
CA TYR A 402 13.73 15.82 -5.71
C TYR A 402 14.11 16.58 -6.98
N PHE A 403 13.33 16.40 -8.05
CA PHE A 403 13.73 16.82 -9.40
C PHE A 403 12.77 17.86 -10.01
N GLY A 404 11.68 18.20 -9.31
CA GLY A 404 10.66 19.13 -9.77
C GLY A 404 9.74 18.54 -10.84
N HIS A 405 8.63 19.25 -11.10
CA HIS A 405 7.60 18.84 -12.06
C HIS A 405 8.15 18.56 -13.46
N LYS A 406 9.04 19.42 -13.96
CA LYS A 406 9.60 19.26 -15.32
C LYS A 406 10.29 17.92 -15.55
N VAL A 407 11.02 17.39 -14.56
CA VAL A 407 11.70 16.09 -14.71
C VAL A 407 10.67 14.97 -14.58
N ALA A 408 9.76 15.06 -13.62
CA ALA A 408 8.70 14.06 -13.45
C ALA A 408 7.82 13.92 -14.71
N ASP A 409 7.39 15.04 -15.29
CA ASP A 409 6.46 15.10 -16.42
C ASP A 409 7.08 14.60 -17.75
N ILE A 410 8.41 14.63 -17.87
CA ILE A 410 9.12 14.20 -19.10
C ILE A 410 9.94 12.92 -18.91
N SER A 411 9.99 12.39 -17.69
CA SER A 411 10.62 11.12 -17.38
C SER A 411 9.70 9.97 -17.75
N THR A 412 10.18 9.08 -18.60
CA THR A 412 9.47 7.86 -18.96
C THR A 412 9.96 6.72 -18.08
N ILE A 413 9.08 6.09 -17.31
CA ILE A 413 9.41 4.88 -16.54
C ILE A 413 9.47 3.70 -17.50
N VAL A 414 10.66 3.19 -17.77
CA VAL A 414 10.90 2.15 -18.79
C VAL A 414 11.02 0.76 -18.19
N ASP A 415 11.54 0.63 -16.97
CA ASP A 415 11.73 -0.69 -16.35
C ASP A 415 11.74 -0.64 -14.81
N ILE A 416 11.40 -1.77 -14.19
CA ILE A 416 11.49 -2.04 -12.74
C ILE A 416 12.21 -3.40 -12.50
N ASP A 417 13.50 -3.39 -12.11
CA ASP A 417 14.35 -4.61 -11.98
C ASP A 417 14.42 -5.21 -10.53
N PHE A 418 15.11 -6.35 -10.34
CA PHE A 418 15.14 -7.21 -9.15
C PHE A 418 16.18 -6.84 -8.06
N GLY A 419 15.93 -7.31 -6.83
CA GLY A 419 16.84 -7.22 -5.67
C GLY A 419 16.78 -5.91 -4.89
N SER A 420 16.13 -4.91 -5.49
CA SER A 420 15.83 -3.54 -5.04
C SER A 420 14.86 -2.98 -6.07
N VAL A 421 13.91 -2.10 -5.75
CA VAL A 421 13.04 -1.53 -6.80
C VAL A 421 13.90 -0.60 -7.66
N VAL A 422 14.34 -1.09 -8.82
CA VAL A 422 15.23 -0.37 -9.73
C VAL A 422 14.41 0.30 -10.81
N ILE A 423 14.22 1.60 -10.75
CA ILE A 423 13.38 2.33 -11.71
C ILE A 423 14.27 3.00 -12.75
N THR A 424 14.11 2.60 -14.01
CA THR A 424 14.81 3.24 -15.13
C THR A 424 13.94 4.35 -15.72
N LEU A 425 14.42 5.58 -15.64
CA LEU A 425 13.83 6.76 -16.25
C LEU A 425 14.61 7.16 -17.49
N LEU A 426 13.93 7.60 -18.54
CA LEU A 426 14.60 8.28 -19.66
C LEU A 426 14.40 9.78 -19.59
N ILE A 427 15.49 10.54 -19.47
CA ILE A 427 15.47 12.01 -19.44
C ILE A 427 16.16 12.63 -20.66
N PRO A 428 15.78 13.85 -21.08
CA PRO A 428 16.53 14.61 -22.08
C PRO A 428 17.96 14.89 -21.63
N THR A 429 18.92 14.78 -22.55
CA THR A 429 20.35 15.04 -22.27
C THR A 429 20.60 16.42 -21.65
N SER A 430 19.81 17.43 -22.02
CA SER A 430 19.90 18.81 -21.48
C SER A 430 19.65 18.90 -19.97
N LEU A 431 18.87 17.99 -19.39
CA LEU A 431 18.57 17.99 -17.96
C LEU A 431 19.53 17.14 -17.13
N SER A 432 20.40 16.36 -17.78
CA SER A 432 21.29 15.41 -17.11
C SER A 432 22.18 16.07 -16.06
N GLN A 433 22.78 17.23 -16.35
CA GLN A 433 23.64 17.91 -15.38
C GLN A 433 22.84 18.47 -14.21
N SER A 434 21.71 19.14 -14.49
CA SER A 434 20.81 19.65 -13.45
C SER A 434 20.31 18.55 -12.52
N LEU A 435 20.08 17.35 -13.06
CA LEU A 435 19.70 16.18 -12.28
C LEU A 435 20.85 15.71 -11.37
N ILE A 436 22.05 15.58 -11.92
CA ILE A 436 23.25 15.19 -11.15
C ILE A 436 23.49 16.16 -9.99
N ASP A 437 23.37 17.46 -10.24
CA ASP A 437 23.55 18.49 -9.22
C ASP A 437 22.48 18.38 -8.12
N ALA A 438 21.22 18.11 -8.50
CA ALA A 438 20.14 17.86 -7.54
C ALA A 438 20.38 16.62 -6.67
N ILE A 439 20.85 15.52 -7.27
CA ILE A 439 21.18 14.27 -6.56
C ILE A 439 22.30 14.51 -5.54
N ASN A 440 23.39 15.17 -5.96
CA ASN A 440 24.54 15.45 -5.10
C ASN A 440 24.16 16.36 -3.92
N ASN A 441 23.29 17.34 -4.14
CA ASN A 441 22.85 18.26 -3.08
C ASN A 441 21.88 17.63 -2.08
N ARG A 442 21.17 16.57 -2.46
CA ARG A 442 20.11 15.94 -1.64
C ARG A 442 20.42 14.50 -1.24
N THR A 443 21.67 14.06 -1.34
CA THR A 443 22.09 12.67 -1.08
C THR A 443 21.62 12.16 0.30
N ASN A 444 21.79 12.93 1.38
CA ASN A 444 21.35 12.52 2.72
C ASN A 444 19.83 12.36 2.82
N SER A 445 19.08 13.27 2.19
CA SER A 445 17.62 13.21 2.12
C SER A 445 17.15 11.99 1.35
N MET A 446 17.75 11.75 0.17
CA MET A 446 17.45 10.59 -0.66
C MET A 446 17.74 9.27 0.07
N SER A 447 18.83 9.23 0.84
CA SER A 447 19.19 8.08 1.68
C SER A 447 18.12 7.78 2.73
N ARG A 448 17.61 8.81 3.44
CA ARG A 448 16.54 8.66 4.43
C ARG A 448 15.28 8.02 3.83
N LEU A 449 14.91 8.38 2.60
CA LEU A 449 13.77 7.80 1.89
C LEU A 449 14.06 6.42 1.27
N GLY A 450 15.21 5.80 1.58
CA GLY A 450 15.55 4.47 1.09
C GLY A 450 15.98 4.44 -0.37
N ILE A 451 16.45 5.56 -0.94
CA ILE A 451 17.13 5.57 -2.23
C ILE A 451 18.58 5.16 -1.99
N LEU A 452 18.97 4.01 -2.54
CA LEU A 452 20.24 3.35 -2.28
C LEU A 452 21.33 3.78 -3.28
N GLU A 453 20.95 3.94 -4.54
CA GLU A 453 21.85 4.32 -5.62
C GLU A 453 21.08 5.07 -6.69
N VAL A 454 21.74 6.04 -7.33
CA VAL A 454 21.23 6.65 -8.56
C VAL A 454 22.33 6.62 -9.61
N ALA A 455 22.11 5.96 -10.74
CA ALA A 455 23.03 6.01 -11.87
C ALA A 455 22.46 6.90 -12.97
N VAL A 456 23.25 7.85 -13.47
CA VAL A 456 22.88 8.69 -14.62
C VAL A 456 23.82 8.36 -15.77
N ASP A 457 23.28 7.93 -16.91
CA ASP A 457 24.09 7.59 -18.10
C ASP A 457 25.15 6.51 -17.79
N ASN A 458 24.72 5.47 -17.07
CA ASN A 458 25.56 4.37 -16.56
C ASN A 458 26.69 4.80 -15.60
N LYS A 459 26.62 6.03 -15.06
CA LYS A 459 27.53 6.50 -14.01
C LYS A 459 26.81 6.49 -12.68
N ALA A 460 27.18 5.54 -11.84
CA ALA A 460 26.68 5.41 -10.47
C ALA A 460 27.06 6.63 -9.62
N ILE A 461 26.07 7.21 -8.96
CA ILE A 461 26.22 8.21 -7.90
C ILE A 461 25.83 7.50 -6.60
N PRO A 462 26.81 7.09 -5.77
CA PRO A 462 26.53 6.33 -4.57
C PRO A 462 25.83 7.22 -3.54
N ILE A 463 24.61 6.84 -3.16
CA ILE A 463 23.87 7.47 -2.06
C ILE A 463 24.29 6.74 -0.79
N LYS A 464 25.44 7.13 -0.21
CA LYS A 464 26.12 6.40 0.88
C LYS A 464 25.18 5.94 2.00
N LYS A 465 25.23 4.64 2.29
CA LYS A 465 24.83 4.00 3.57
C LYS A 465 25.92 4.29 4.60
N LYS A 466 25.57 4.81 5.78
CA LYS A 466 26.43 4.66 6.95
C LYS A 466 25.95 3.55 7.86
N ASP A 467 24.69 3.52 8.30
CA ASP A 467 24.18 2.37 9.06
C ASP A 467 22.65 2.30 8.94
N ASP A 468 22.17 1.08 8.62
CA ASP A 468 20.81 0.57 8.42
C ASP A 468 19.74 1.43 7.71
N ASN A 469 18.97 0.79 6.83
CA ASN A 469 17.74 1.33 6.24
C ASN A 469 16.62 1.48 7.30
N ASN A 470 16.98 1.92 8.51
CA ASN A 470 16.07 2.10 9.60
C ASN A 470 15.29 3.40 9.39
N PHE A 471 14.07 3.24 8.88
CA PHE A 471 13.19 4.37 8.65
C PHE A 471 12.74 5.06 9.94
N ASP A 472 12.84 4.41 11.10
CA ASP A 472 12.57 5.07 12.39
C ASP A 472 13.64 6.13 12.69
N VAL A 473 14.92 5.76 12.50
CA VAL A 473 16.04 6.70 12.61
C VAL A 473 15.90 7.83 11.58
N SER A 474 15.58 7.47 10.34
CA SER A 474 15.33 8.45 9.28
C SER A 474 14.18 9.39 9.64
N LEU A 475 13.11 8.88 10.27
CA LEU A 475 11.97 9.69 10.72
C LEU A 475 12.39 10.69 11.80
N HIS A 476 13.20 10.27 12.78
CA HIS A 476 13.74 11.21 13.77
C HIS A 476 14.58 12.32 13.13
N GLU A 477 15.40 12.00 12.13
CA GLU A 477 16.22 12.98 11.43
C GLU A 477 15.39 13.95 10.59
N SER A 478 14.38 13.45 9.86
CA SER A 478 13.47 14.28 9.07
C SER A 478 12.63 15.21 9.93
N VAL A 479 12.17 14.75 11.12
CA VAL A 479 11.49 15.62 12.09
C VAL A 479 12.41 16.73 12.58
N LYS A 480 13.67 16.43 12.93
CA LYS A 480 14.65 17.45 13.35
C LYS A 480 14.98 18.44 12.24
N ALA A 481 14.94 18.00 10.98
CA ALA A 481 15.17 18.84 9.81
C ALA A 481 13.95 19.70 9.45
N GLY A 482 12.77 19.45 10.04
CA GLY A 482 11.53 20.14 9.71
C GLY A 482 10.98 19.79 8.32
N ASP A 483 11.40 18.66 7.74
CA ASP A 483 10.96 18.26 6.39
C ASP A 483 9.66 17.45 6.46
N SER A 484 8.54 18.15 6.33
CA SER A 484 7.20 17.55 6.40
C SER A 484 6.93 16.54 5.27
N PHE A 485 7.56 16.70 4.10
CA PHE A 485 7.41 15.75 3.01
C PHE A 485 8.10 14.44 3.34
N GLU A 486 9.35 14.49 3.80
CA GLU A 486 10.08 13.29 4.23
C GLU A 486 9.37 12.58 5.38
N VAL A 487 8.92 13.33 6.39
CA VAL A 487 8.15 12.77 7.52
C VAL A 487 6.90 12.03 7.02
N SER A 488 6.12 12.65 6.13
CA SER A 488 4.92 12.01 5.56
C SER A 488 5.27 10.75 4.76
N MET A 489 6.36 10.77 4.00
CA MET A 489 6.79 9.65 3.19
C MET A 489 7.30 8.48 4.03
N LEU A 490 8.08 8.76 5.08
CA LEU A 490 8.61 7.76 6.00
C LEU A 490 7.51 7.04 6.78
N LEU A 491 6.48 7.76 7.22
CA LEU A 491 5.29 7.15 7.83
C LEU A 491 4.57 6.20 6.84
N GLN A 492 4.49 6.57 5.57
CA GLN A 492 3.91 5.71 4.52
C GLN A 492 4.78 4.50 4.20
N LEU A 493 6.11 4.61 4.32
CA LEU A 493 7.07 3.52 4.26
C LEU A 493 7.03 2.62 5.53
N GLY A 494 6.22 2.99 6.53
CA GLY A 494 5.99 2.25 7.76
C GLY A 494 7.02 2.53 8.85
N ALA A 495 7.67 3.69 8.85
CA ALA A 495 8.43 4.18 10.00
C ALA A 495 7.50 4.30 11.20
N ASP A 496 7.96 3.89 12.38
CA ASP A 496 7.17 4.01 13.60
C ASP A 496 7.41 5.37 14.27
N PRO A 497 6.38 6.23 14.35
CA PRO A 497 6.49 7.51 15.04
C PRO A 497 6.76 7.39 16.55
N ASN A 498 6.49 6.21 17.14
CA ASN A 498 6.68 5.94 18.57
C ASN A 498 8.00 5.23 18.89
N SER A 499 8.74 4.80 17.88
CA SER A 499 10.08 4.22 18.05
C SER A 499 10.99 5.22 18.74
N LYS A 500 11.83 4.74 19.66
CA LYS A 500 12.66 5.58 20.51
C LYS A 500 14.08 5.67 19.97
N ASP A 501 14.60 6.89 19.90
CA ASP A 501 16.01 7.15 19.59
C ASP A 501 16.93 6.69 20.74
N GLU A 502 18.25 6.78 20.52
CA GLU A 502 19.27 6.44 21.53
C GLU A 502 19.14 7.22 22.84
N ARG A 503 18.38 8.33 22.85
CA ARG A 503 18.11 9.16 24.03
C ARG A 503 16.75 8.84 24.65
N GLY A 504 16.09 7.78 24.19
CA GLY A 504 14.80 7.32 24.67
C GLY A 504 13.61 8.17 24.21
N LYS A 505 13.78 9.04 23.20
CA LYS A 505 12.72 9.93 22.71
C LYS A 505 12.09 9.45 21.42
N SER A 506 10.77 9.58 21.30
CA SER A 506 10.06 9.27 20.06
C SER A 506 10.11 10.41 19.03
N ALA A 507 9.79 10.13 17.77
CA ALA A 507 9.71 11.15 16.73
C ALA A 507 8.62 12.20 17.07
N VAL A 508 7.49 11.74 17.61
CA VAL A 508 6.40 12.62 18.09
C VAL A 508 6.86 13.51 19.25
N GLU A 509 7.62 12.95 20.20
CA GLU A 509 8.16 13.72 21.32
C GLU A 509 9.19 14.78 20.90
N ILE A 510 9.93 14.53 19.82
CA ILE A 510 10.86 15.51 19.24
C ILE A 510 10.09 16.64 18.58
N ALA A 511 9.09 16.33 17.75
CA ALA A 511 8.25 17.33 17.06
C ALA A 511 7.57 18.30 18.04
N ASN A 512 6.99 17.76 19.12
CA ASN A 512 6.30 18.56 20.14
C ASN A 512 7.25 19.52 20.89
N ARG A 513 8.56 19.24 20.94
CA ARG A 513 9.55 20.16 21.54
C ARG A 513 9.99 21.24 20.57
N THR A 514 10.19 20.89 19.31
CA THR A 514 10.59 21.86 18.28
C THR A 514 9.52 22.90 18.02
N ASP A 515 8.24 22.52 18.10
CA ASP A 515 7.13 23.49 18.00
C ASP A 515 7.11 24.47 19.18
N MET A 516 7.49 24.03 20.38
CA MET A 516 7.57 24.89 21.57
C MET A 516 8.73 25.90 21.52
N ASP A 517 9.85 25.54 20.88
CA ASP A 517 11.01 26.42 20.73
C ASP A 517 10.80 27.48 19.62
N GLY A 518 9.88 27.26 18.68
CA GLY A 518 9.50 28.24 17.63
C GLY A 518 8.56 29.36 18.10
N PHE A 519 8.02 29.26 19.31
CA PHE A 519 7.14 30.26 19.94
C PHE A 519 7.85 31.13 21.00
N ARG A 520 9.18 31.10 21.09
CA ARG A 520 9.97 31.90 22.03
C ARG A 520 10.62 33.14 21.43
#